data_AF-A0A941FGU6-F1
#
_entry.id   AF-A0A941FGU6-F1
#
_cell.length_a   1.000
_cell.length_b   1.000
_cell.length_c   1.000
_cell.angle_alpha   90.00
_cell.angle_beta   90.00
_cell.angle_gamma   90.00
#
_symmetry.space_group_name_H-M   'P 1'
#
loop_
_entity.id
_entity.type
_entity.pdbx_description
1 polymer ?
#
loop_
_entity_poly.entity_id
_entity_poly.type
_entity_poly.pdbx_seq_one_letter_code
_entity_poly.pdbx_strand_id
1 'polypeptide(L)' 'MLTQEIAMEIVKQTTNRLNRNINIMDDKGIIIASGNHERIDQLHLGAMEVLKTESR' A
#
# COMPACT_ATOMS: atom_id res chain seq x y z
N MET A 1 0.04 2.92 14.70
CA MET A 1 0.77 2.49 13.50
C MET A 1 0.27 1.11 13.13
N LEU A 2 -0.05 0.86 11.86
CA LEU A 2 -0.40 -0.50 11.42
C LEU A 2 0.85 -1.39 11.46
N THR A 3 0.71 -2.63 11.94
CA THR A 3 1.75 -3.64 11.74
C THR A 3 1.66 -4.18 10.32
N GLN A 4 2.77 -4.70 9.80
CA GLN A 4 2.80 -5.33 8.48
C GLN A 4 1.83 -6.53 8.39
N GLU A 5 1.68 -7.28 9.48
CA GLU A 5 0.75 -8.40 9.56
C GLU A 5 -0.72 -7.96 9.41
N ILE A 6 -1.12 -6.90 10.13
CA ILE A 6 -2.48 -6.34 9.99
C ILE A 6 -2.67 -5.76 8.58
N ALA A 7 -1.66 -5.06 8.03
CA ALA A 7 -1.74 -4.51 6.69
C ALA A 7 -1.90 -5.61 5.63
N MET A 8 -1.23 -6.75 5.80
CA MET A 8 -1.40 -7.89 4.89
C MET A 8 -2.79 -8.50 4.97
N GLU A 9 -3.33 -8.67 6.18
CA GLU A 9 -4.67 -9.20 6.33
C GLU A 9 -5.71 -8.27 5.69
N ILE A 10 -5.58 -6.95 5.86
CA ILE A 10 -6.45 -5.97 5.19
C ILE A 10 -6.35 -6.09 3.68
N VAL A 11 -5.14 -6.11 3.12
CA VAL A 11 -4.95 -6.21 1.66
C VAL A 11 -5.57 -7.49 1.12
N LYS A 12 -5.36 -8.63 1.78
CA LYS A 12 -5.95 -9.92 1.41
C LYS A 12 -7.47 -9.86 1.43
N GLN A 13 -8.05 -9.43 2.54
CA GLN A 13 -9.50 -9.36 2.73
C GLN A 13 -10.18 -8.38 1.75
N THR A 14 -9.52 -7.27 1.43
CA THR A 14 -10.05 -6.24 0.53
C THR A 14 -9.89 -6.66 -0.93
N THR A 15 -8.74 -7.25 -1.30
CA THR A 15 -8.51 -7.81 -2.65
C THR A 15 -9.57 -8.85 -2.98
N ASN A 16 -9.85 -9.76 -2.06
CA ASN A 16 -10.86 -10.80 -2.23
C ASN A 16 -12.28 -10.21 -2.41
N ARG A 17 -12.62 -9.15 -1.69
CA ARG A 17 -13.95 -8.51 -1.77
C ARG A 17 -14.14 -7.66 -3.03
N LEU A 18 -13.10 -6.94 -3.44
CA LEU A 18 -13.16 -6.03 -4.59
C LEU A 18 -12.79 -6.69 -5.91
N ASN A 19 -12.24 -7.91 -5.86
CA ASN A 19 -11.67 -8.62 -7.01
C ASN A 19 -10.68 -7.74 -7.81
N ARG A 20 -9.84 -6.99 -7.08
CA ARG A 20 -8.86 -6.04 -7.62
C ARG A 20 -7.59 -6.11 -6.79
N ASN A 21 -6.43 -5.97 -7.43
CA ASN A 21 -5.15 -5.91 -6.74
C ASN A 21 -4.99 -4.58 -5.99
N ILE A 22 -4.80 -4.66 -4.68
CA ILE A 22 -4.69 -3.49 -3.78
C ILE A 22 -3.36 -3.56 -3.04
N ASN A 23 -2.86 -2.40 -2.64
CA ASN A 23 -1.69 -2.28 -1.77
C ASN A 23 -1.94 -1.22 -0.69
N ILE A 24 -1.16 -1.28 0.39
CA ILE A 24 -1.05 -0.28 1.44
C ILE A 24 0.40 0.18 1.48
N MET A 25 0.61 1.48 1.62
CA MET A 25 1.92 2.10 1.76
C MET A 25 2.05 2.85 3.10
N ASP A 26 3.27 3.11 3.52
CA ASP A 26 3.57 4.02 4.63
C ASP A 26 3.58 5.50 4.18
N ASP A 27 3.86 6.40 5.14
CA ASP A 27 3.96 7.83 4.93
C ASP A 27 5.16 8.27 4.08
N LYS A 28 6.11 7.37 3.82
CA LYS A 28 7.24 7.56 2.90
C LYS A 28 6.94 7.02 1.50
N GLY A 29 5.73 6.53 1.28
CA GLY A 29 5.30 5.95 0.01
C GLY A 29 5.84 4.55 -0.26
N ILE A 30 6.39 3.86 0.74
CA ILE A 30 6.88 2.48 0.61
C ILE A 30 5.72 1.52 0.82
N ILE A 31 5.55 0.57 -0.11
CA ILE A 31 4.49 -0.44 -0.03
C ILE A 31 4.82 -1.44 1.08
N ILE A 32 4.00 -1.46 2.13
CA ILE A 32 4.15 -2.36 3.27
C ILE A 32 3.26 -3.61 3.16
N ALA A 33 2.26 -3.59 2.28
CA ALA A 33 1.40 -4.73 1.99
C ALA A 33 0.82 -4.66 0.57
N SER A 34 0.73 -5.79 -0.15
CA SER A 34 0.24 -5.81 -1.54
C SER A 34 -0.32 -7.17 -1.94
N GLY A 35 -1.38 -7.18 -2.75
CA GLY A 35 -1.91 -8.40 -3.38
C GLY A 35 -0.96 -8.96 -4.44
N ASN A 36 -0.06 -8.12 -4.97
CA ASN A 36 1.14 -8.56 -5.68
C ASN A 36 2.36 -8.45 -4.75
N HIS A 37 2.85 -9.58 -4.27
CA HIS A 37 3.98 -9.66 -3.33
C HIS A 37 5.27 -9.05 -3.88
N GLU A 38 5.48 -9.07 -5.20
CA GLU A 38 6.68 -8.48 -5.82
C GLU A 38 6.77 -6.97 -5.59
N ARG A 39 5.65 -6.32 -5.25
CA ARG A 39 5.58 -4.88 -4.99
C ARG A 39 5.91 -4.48 -3.55
N ILE A 40 6.00 -5.43 -2.62
CA ILE A 40 6.36 -5.11 -1.23
C ILE A 40 7.79 -4.52 -1.23
N ASP A 41 8.02 -3.53 -0.37
CA ASP A 41 9.25 -2.74 -0.27
C ASP A 41 9.58 -1.87 -1.50
N GLN A 42 8.68 -1.80 -2.49
CA GLN A 42 8.80 -0.87 -3.61
C GLN A 42 8.17 0.48 -3.28
N LEU A 43 8.76 1.55 -3.84
CA LEU A 43 8.22 2.89 -3.78
C LEU A 43 6.99 3.03 -4.70
N HIS A 44 5.87 3.50 -4.14
CA HIS A 44 4.68 3.83 -4.91
C HIS A 44 4.78 5.23 -5.51
N LEU A 45 5.39 5.37 -6.69
CA LEU A 45 5.63 6.66 -7.34
C LEU A 45 4.37 7.56 -7.46
N GLY A 46 3.23 6.97 -7.81
CA GLY A 46 1.98 7.74 -7.94
C GLY A 46 1.50 8.36 -6.63
N ALA A 47 1.87 7.79 -5.50
CA ALA A 47 1.46 8.27 -4.19
C ALA A 47 2.50 9.23 -3.59
N MET A 48 3.78 9.04 -3.92
CA MET A 48 4.81 10.06 -3.68
C MET A 48 4.47 11.40 -4.33
N GLU A 49 3.85 11.38 -5.51
CA GLU A 49 3.41 12.62 -6.15
C GLU A 49 2.31 13.30 -5.34
N VAL A 50 1.34 12.54 -4.82
CA VAL A 50 0.28 13.06 -3.94
C VAL A 50 0.86 13.65 -2.66
N LEU A 51 1.80 12.95 -2.00
CA LEU A 51 2.45 13.43 -0.78
C LEU A 51 3.20 14.75 -1.00
N LYS A 52 3.85 14.93 -2.16
CA LYS A 52 4.50 16.21 -2.52
C LYS A 52 3.48 17.34 -2.71
N THR A 53 2.28 17.03 -3.20
CA THR A 53 1.24 18.04 -3.45
C THR A 53 0.40 18.37 -2.22
N GLU A 54 0.20 17.44 -1.29
CA GLU A 54 -0.48 17.66 0.00
C GLU A 54 0.33 18.55 0.97
N SER A 55 1.62 18.73 0.71
CA SER A 55 2.51 19.62 1.49
C SER A 55 2.48 21.09 1.02
N ARG A 56 1.55 21.46 0.12
CA ARG A 56 1.41 22.81 -0.43
C ARG A 56 0.18 23.53 0.12
#